data_AF-A0A0N1G2G0-F1
#
_entry.id   AF-A0A0N1G2G0-F1
#
_cell.length_a   1.000
_cell.length_b   1.000
_cell.length_c   1.000
_cell.angle_alpha   90.00
_cell.angle_beta   90.00
_cell.angle_gamma   90.00
#
_symmetry.space_group_name_H-M   'P 1'
#
loop_
_entity.id
_entity.type
_entity.pdbx_description
1 polymer ?
#
loop_
_entity_poly.entity_id
_entity_poly.type
_entity_poly.pdbx_seq_one_letter_code
_entity_poly.pdbx_strand_id
1 'polypeptide(L)'
;MTAALLHTAAELHARVRAGRRAVVMTMGALHEGHATLIRTARQTAGPDGEVVVTVFVNPLQFGAGEDLDRYPRTLEADLKIAEQAGADAVFAPAVDEVYPGGDPQVRISAGPMGERLEGAARPGHFDGMLTVVAKLLHLTRPDVAFYGQKDAQQLALIRRMAGDLNFGVEIVGVPTVREEDGLALSSRNRYLSPQERRTALALSHALFAGRDRHAAQEALRARAREVPATHARAAPVCCPPRPLGAPRADIRTSHTRPPQRDVNRRLKPAASPTPRH
;
A
#
# COMPACT_ATOMS: atom_id res chain seq x y z
N MET A 1 -8.57 -30.43 -10.57
CA MET A 1 -9.89 -30.18 -9.97
C MET A 1 -10.34 -28.83 -10.46
N THR A 2 -11.60 -28.69 -10.88
CA THR A 2 -12.15 -27.42 -11.37
C THR A 2 -12.55 -26.53 -10.22
N ALA A 3 -12.22 -25.23 -10.31
CA ALA A 3 -12.60 -24.26 -9.30
C ALA A 3 -14.13 -24.12 -9.26
N ALA A 4 -14.74 -24.21 -8.08
CA ALA A 4 -16.18 -24.04 -7.92
C ALA A 4 -16.56 -22.56 -8.06
N LEU A 5 -17.55 -22.25 -8.90
CA LEU A 5 -18.15 -20.92 -8.97
C LEU A 5 -19.24 -20.80 -7.91
N LEU A 6 -19.17 -19.77 -7.08
CA LEU A 6 -20.07 -19.51 -5.95
C LEU A 6 -20.58 -18.06 -6.03
N HIS A 7 -21.85 -17.86 -5.73
CA HIS A 7 -22.50 -16.53 -5.82
C HIS A 7 -22.96 -16.00 -4.46
N THR A 8 -23.07 -16.85 -3.44
CA THR A 8 -23.49 -16.46 -2.09
C THR A 8 -22.48 -16.88 -1.03
N ALA A 9 -22.44 -16.15 0.08
CA ALA A 9 -21.62 -16.54 1.23
C ALA A 9 -22.09 -17.86 1.84
N ALA A 10 -23.39 -18.17 1.75
CA ALA A 10 -23.95 -19.44 2.19
C ALA A 10 -23.34 -20.62 1.43
N GLU A 11 -23.24 -20.54 0.10
CA GLU A 11 -22.57 -21.58 -0.72
C GLU A 11 -21.09 -21.74 -0.34
N LEU A 12 -20.38 -20.62 -0.10
CA LEU A 12 -18.98 -20.66 0.33
C LEU A 12 -18.79 -21.22 1.75
N HIS A 13 -19.74 -20.98 2.65
CA HIS A 13 -19.70 -21.50 4.03
C HIS A 13 -20.12 -22.97 4.12
N ALA A 14 -20.92 -23.46 3.17
CA ALA A 14 -21.31 -24.87 3.08
C ALA A 14 -20.16 -25.79 2.64
N ARG A 15 -19.08 -25.23 2.09
CA ARG A 15 -17.91 -26.02 1.68
C ARG A 15 -17.16 -26.55 2.90
N VAL A 16 -16.89 -27.85 2.87
CA VAL A 16 -16.02 -28.50 3.87
C VAL A 16 -14.59 -28.00 3.65
N ARG A 17 -14.01 -27.38 4.69
CA ARG A 17 -12.60 -26.97 4.71
C ARG A 17 -11.85 -27.76 5.78
N ALA A 18 -10.72 -28.35 5.40
CA ALA A 18 -9.84 -29.09 6.32
C ALA A 18 -8.67 -28.23 6.84
N GLY A 19 -8.20 -27.27 6.02
CA GLY A 19 -7.08 -26.40 6.34
C GLY A 19 -7.39 -24.90 6.31
N ARG A 20 -6.33 -24.10 6.20
CA ARG A 20 -6.39 -22.64 6.12
C ARG A 20 -7.12 -22.20 4.85
N ARG A 21 -7.95 -21.17 4.95
CA ARG A 21 -8.56 -20.47 3.82
C ARG A 21 -7.73 -19.24 3.48
N ALA A 22 -7.13 -19.24 2.30
CA ALA A 22 -6.52 -18.08 1.68
C ALA A 22 -7.51 -17.40 0.74
N VAL A 23 -7.57 -16.07 0.78
CA VAL A 23 -8.37 -15.30 -0.18
C VAL A 23 -7.51 -14.36 -1.01
N VAL A 24 -7.77 -14.32 -2.31
CA VAL A 24 -7.27 -13.29 -3.24
C VAL A 24 -8.44 -12.42 -3.65
N MET A 25 -8.45 -11.17 -3.22
CA MET A 25 -9.55 -10.26 -3.52
C MET A 25 -9.31 -9.50 -4.82
N THR A 26 -10.23 -9.62 -5.77
CA THR A 26 -10.12 -8.96 -7.08
C THR A 26 -11.47 -8.36 -7.53
N MET A 27 -11.38 -7.49 -8.54
CA MET A 27 -12.55 -7.00 -9.28
C MET A 27 -12.81 -7.76 -10.59
N GLY A 28 -12.14 -8.89 -10.82
CA GLY A 28 -12.16 -9.58 -12.12
C GLY A 28 -11.22 -8.97 -13.16
N ALA A 29 -11.37 -9.43 -14.41
CA ALA A 29 -10.42 -9.19 -15.51
C ALA A 29 -8.99 -9.59 -15.12
N LEU A 30 -8.86 -10.87 -14.77
CA LEU A 30 -7.65 -11.43 -14.23
C LEU A 30 -6.53 -11.43 -15.29
N HIS A 31 -5.30 -11.39 -14.79
CA HIS A 31 -4.08 -11.34 -15.59
C HIS A 31 -2.95 -11.96 -14.77
N GLU A 32 -1.73 -12.04 -15.32
CA GLU A 32 -0.62 -12.76 -14.68
C GLU A 32 -0.23 -12.22 -13.29
N GLY A 33 -0.43 -10.92 -13.04
CA GLY A 33 -0.35 -10.34 -11.69
C GLY A 33 -1.30 -11.00 -10.69
N HIS A 34 -2.55 -11.27 -11.09
CA HIS A 34 -3.53 -11.98 -10.27
C HIS A 34 -3.20 -13.47 -10.16
N ALA A 35 -2.76 -14.11 -11.24
CA ALA A 35 -2.32 -15.51 -11.21
C ALA A 35 -1.17 -15.72 -10.21
N THR A 36 -0.23 -14.78 -10.13
CA THR A 36 0.83 -14.78 -9.11
C THR A 36 0.26 -14.70 -7.70
N LEU A 37 -0.71 -13.82 -7.43
CA LEU A 37 -1.37 -13.76 -6.12
C LEU A 37 -1.98 -15.10 -5.73
N ILE A 38 -2.67 -15.76 -6.66
CA ILE A 38 -3.35 -17.05 -6.44
C ILE A 38 -2.33 -18.16 -6.18
N ARG A 39 -1.24 -18.23 -6.95
CA ARG A 39 -0.17 -19.20 -6.71
C ARG A 39 0.51 -18.99 -5.36
N THR A 40 0.77 -17.74 -4.95
CA THR A 40 1.28 -17.44 -3.61
C THR A 40 0.28 -17.87 -2.54
N ALA A 41 -1.01 -17.58 -2.73
CA ALA A 41 -2.08 -18.03 -1.83
C ALA A 41 -2.09 -19.56 -1.69
N ARG A 42 -1.99 -20.30 -2.80
CA ARG A 42 -1.89 -21.77 -2.80
C ARG A 42 -0.68 -22.27 -2.01
N GLN A 43 0.49 -21.67 -2.23
CA GLN A 43 1.70 -22.03 -1.49
C GLN A 43 1.52 -21.83 0.03
N THR A 44 0.85 -20.75 0.45
CA THR A 44 0.59 -20.47 1.87
C THR A 44 -0.52 -21.33 2.47
N ALA A 45 -1.57 -21.64 1.69
CA ALA A 45 -2.67 -22.50 2.12
C ALA A 45 -2.23 -23.96 2.28
N GLY A 46 -1.26 -24.40 1.46
CA GLY A 46 -0.78 -25.78 1.44
C GLY A 46 -1.73 -26.73 0.69
N PRO A 47 -1.44 -28.04 0.72
CA PRO A 47 -2.23 -29.05 0.00
C PRO A 47 -3.64 -29.23 0.59
N ASP A 48 -3.81 -29.06 1.90
CA ASP A 48 -5.10 -29.24 2.60
C ASP A 48 -5.87 -27.92 2.78
N GLY A 49 -5.27 -26.80 2.39
CA GLY A 49 -5.87 -25.48 2.48
C GLY A 49 -6.78 -25.17 1.28
N GLU A 50 -7.62 -24.16 1.47
CA GLU A 50 -8.56 -23.69 0.45
C GLU A 50 -8.12 -22.32 -0.08
N VAL A 51 -8.12 -22.15 -1.40
CA VAL A 51 -7.85 -20.87 -2.08
C VAL A 51 -9.13 -20.36 -2.72
N VAL A 52 -9.60 -19.22 -2.23
CA VAL A 52 -10.78 -18.52 -2.72
C VAL A 52 -10.35 -17.26 -3.47
N VAL A 53 -10.90 -17.04 -4.66
CA VAL A 53 -10.69 -15.80 -5.42
C VAL A 53 -12.01 -15.05 -5.47
N THR A 54 -12.02 -13.78 -5.06
CA THR A 54 -13.24 -12.95 -5.24
C THR A 54 -13.20 -12.27 -6.60
N VAL A 55 -14.35 -12.23 -7.28
CA VAL A 55 -14.55 -11.44 -8.50
C VAL A 55 -15.75 -10.53 -8.26
N PHE A 56 -15.48 -9.30 -7.84
CA PHE A 56 -16.53 -8.34 -7.52
C PHE A 56 -16.13 -6.91 -7.87
N VAL A 57 -16.81 -6.31 -8.85
CA VAL A 57 -16.62 -4.89 -9.20
C VAL A 57 -17.38 -4.05 -8.18
N ASN A 58 -16.65 -3.48 -7.22
CA ASN A 58 -17.24 -2.70 -6.14
C ASN A 58 -17.73 -1.32 -6.64
N PRO A 59 -19.04 -1.00 -6.63
CA PRO A 59 -19.52 0.33 -7.01
C PRO A 59 -19.04 1.44 -6.08
N LEU A 60 -18.83 1.18 -4.78
CA LEU A 60 -18.54 2.23 -3.79
C LEU A 60 -17.19 2.92 -3.95
N GLN A 61 -16.25 2.29 -4.67
CA GLN A 61 -14.91 2.83 -4.88
C GLN A 61 -14.77 3.57 -6.22
N PHE A 62 -15.87 3.77 -6.94
CA PHE A 62 -15.93 4.57 -8.16
C PHE A 62 -16.61 5.91 -7.89
N GLY A 63 -15.95 7.01 -8.27
CA GLY A 63 -16.54 8.35 -8.24
C GLY A 63 -17.53 8.61 -9.38
N ALA A 64 -18.25 9.73 -9.31
CA ALA A 64 -19.12 10.18 -10.41
C ALA A 64 -18.29 10.39 -11.70
N GLY A 65 -18.64 9.69 -12.78
CA GLY A 65 -17.91 9.72 -14.05
C GLY A 65 -16.68 8.81 -14.10
N GLU A 66 -16.39 8.02 -13.05
CA GLU A 66 -15.39 6.94 -13.13
C GLU A 66 -15.97 5.69 -13.82
N ASP A 67 -15.09 4.80 -14.27
CA ASP A 67 -15.36 3.72 -15.23
C ASP A 67 -16.11 2.50 -14.70
N LEU A 68 -17.14 2.67 -13.87
CA LEU A 68 -17.93 1.54 -13.37
C LEU A 68 -18.59 0.76 -14.54
N ASP A 69 -19.22 1.48 -15.46
CA ASP A 69 -19.94 0.89 -16.60
C ASP A 69 -18.99 0.34 -17.68
N ARG A 70 -17.76 0.88 -17.74
CA ARG A 70 -16.72 0.46 -18.70
C ARG A 70 -15.79 -0.62 -18.16
N TYR A 71 -15.92 -0.97 -16.88
CA TYR A 71 -15.04 -1.97 -16.25
C TYR A 71 -15.25 -3.35 -16.90
N PRO A 72 -14.18 -4.05 -17.29
CA PRO A 72 -14.30 -5.28 -18.03
C PRO A 72 -14.85 -6.40 -17.13
N ARG A 73 -15.90 -7.07 -17.61
CA ARG A 73 -16.51 -8.22 -16.96
C ARG A 73 -16.25 -9.45 -17.82
N THR A 74 -15.31 -10.30 -17.40
CA THR A 74 -14.81 -11.43 -18.18
C THR A 74 -14.80 -12.71 -17.35
N LEU A 75 -15.92 -13.03 -16.70
CA LEU A 75 -16.00 -14.08 -15.69
C LEU A 75 -15.53 -15.44 -16.22
N GLU A 76 -15.88 -15.85 -17.46
CA GLU A 76 -15.40 -17.13 -17.99
C GLU A 76 -13.89 -17.18 -18.19
N ALA A 77 -13.26 -16.06 -18.54
CA ALA A 77 -11.80 -15.98 -18.67
C ALA A 77 -11.14 -15.95 -17.28
N ASP A 78 -11.74 -15.24 -16.33
CA ASP A 78 -11.29 -15.15 -14.94
C ASP A 78 -11.30 -16.54 -14.28
N LEU A 79 -12.35 -17.32 -14.49
CA LEU A 79 -12.45 -18.71 -14.01
C LEU A 79 -11.29 -19.58 -14.48
N LYS A 80 -10.95 -19.51 -15.77
CA LYS A 80 -9.84 -20.29 -16.36
C LYS A 80 -8.51 -19.92 -15.73
N ILE A 81 -8.23 -18.62 -15.58
CA ILE A 81 -6.99 -18.13 -14.97
C ILE A 81 -6.92 -18.56 -13.49
N ALA A 82 -8.03 -18.44 -12.76
CA ALA A 82 -8.08 -18.81 -11.35
C ALA A 82 -7.86 -20.31 -11.14
N GLU A 83 -8.53 -21.16 -11.93
CA GLU A 83 -8.36 -22.61 -11.90
C GLU A 83 -6.91 -23.01 -12.20
N GLN A 84 -6.33 -22.48 -13.29
CA GLN A 84 -4.95 -22.77 -13.69
C GLN A 84 -3.92 -22.32 -12.65
N ALA A 85 -4.21 -21.23 -11.93
CA ALA A 85 -3.34 -20.72 -10.87
C ALA A 85 -3.51 -21.46 -9.53
N GLY A 86 -4.49 -22.37 -9.42
CA GLY A 86 -4.68 -23.25 -8.26
C GLY A 86 -5.75 -22.81 -7.28
N ALA A 87 -6.75 -22.03 -7.71
CA ALA A 87 -7.94 -21.71 -6.90
C ALA A 87 -8.86 -22.93 -6.76
N ASP A 88 -9.47 -23.10 -5.58
CA ASP A 88 -10.52 -24.12 -5.35
C ASP A 88 -11.92 -23.56 -5.58
N ALA A 89 -12.09 -22.25 -5.37
CA ALA A 89 -13.35 -21.56 -5.55
C ALA A 89 -13.16 -20.14 -6.07
N VAL A 90 -14.08 -19.72 -6.93
CA VAL A 90 -14.28 -18.33 -7.34
C VAL A 90 -15.59 -17.85 -6.75
N PHE A 91 -15.50 -16.89 -5.83
CA PHE A 91 -16.64 -16.23 -5.22
C PHE A 91 -16.98 -14.96 -6.02
N ALA A 92 -18.03 -15.03 -6.82
CA ALA A 92 -18.48 -13.96 -7.71
C ALA A 92 -19.89 -13.49 -7.29
N PRO A 93 -20.02 -12.79 -6.15
CA PRO A 93 -21.32 -12.39 -5.63
C PRO A 93 -21.98 -11.30 -6.48
N ALA A 94 -23.31 -11.28 -6.45
CA ALA A 94 -24.08 -10.14 -6.93
C ALA A 94 -23.90 -8.93 -6.00
N VAL A 95 -24.23 -7.73 -6.50
CA VAL A 95 -24.18 -6.49 -5.69
C VAL A 95 -25.05 -6.61 -4.44
N ASP A 96 -26.23 -7.22 -4.53
CA ASP A 96 -27.16 -7.36 -3.40
C ASP A 96 -26.63 -8.31 -2.30
N GLU A 97 -25.84 -9.33 -2.66
CA GLU A 97 -25.17 -10.20 -1.69
C GLU A 97 -24.12 -9.41 -0.88
N VAL A 98 -23.40 -8.50 -1.54
CA VAL A 98 -22.40 -7.65 -0.87
C VAL A 98 -23.06 -6.45 -0.21
N TYR A 99 -24.14 -5.91 -0.74
CA TYR A 99 -24.80 -4.67 -0.30
C TYR A 99 -26.32 -4.87 -0.27
N PRO A 100 -26.84 -5.64 0.71
CA PRO A 100 -28.26 -5.93 0.79
C PRO A 100 -29.05 -4.65 1.01
N GLY A 101 -30.05 -4.41 0.16
CA GLY A 101 -30.85 -3.19 0.20
C GLY A 101 -30.15 -1.96 -0.43
N GLY A 102 -29.03 -2.15 -1.13
CA GLY A 102 -28.34 -1.10 -1.85
C GLY A 102 -27.28 -0.38 -1.02
N ASP A 103 -27.23 0.95 -1.12
CA ASP A 103 -26.13 1.74 -0.57
C ASP A 103 -26.00 1.57 0.97
N PRO A 104 -24.82 1.17 1.49
CA PRO A 104 -24.69 0.92 2.92
C PRO A 104 -24.70 2.23 3.72
N GLN A 105 -25.59 2.27 4.72
CA GLN A 105 -25.70 3.39 5.67
C GLN A 105 -24.51 3.48 6.63
N VAL A 106 -23.81 2.36 6.86
CA VAL A 106 -22.61 2.29 7.71
C VAL A 106 -21.43 1.87 6.85
N ARG A 107 -20.34 2.62 6.94
CA ARG A 107 -19.12 2.43 6.14
C ARG A 107 -17.88 2.52 7.02
N ILE A 108 -16.76 2.02 6.50
CA ILE A 108 -15.45 2.20 7.11
C ILE A 108 -14.81 3.44 6.50
N SER A 109 -14.34 4.35 7.36
CA SER A 109 -13.55 5.49 6.94
C SER A 109 -12.05 5.17 6.98
N ALA A 110 -11.34 5.57 5.93
CA ALA A 110 -9.88 5.52 5.86
C ALA A 110 -9.20 6.60 6.73
N GLY A 111 -9.98 7.55 7.26
CA GLY A 111 -9.50 8.65 8.09
C GLY A 111 -8.39 9.47 7.41
N PRO A 112 -7.46 10.06 8.19
CA PRO A 112 -6.40 10.91 7.65
C PRO A 112 -5.46 10.23 6.66
N MET A 113 -5.36 8.89 6.67
CA MET A 113 -4.55 8.15 5.69
C MET A 113 -5.20 8.14 4.30
N GLY A 114 -6.53 8.21 4.25
CA GLY A 114 -7.33 8.28 3.03
C GLY A 114 -7.45 9.68 2.43
N GLU A 115 -6.99 10.72 3.13
CA GLU A 115 -7.05 12.12 2.67
C GLU A 115 -5.75 12.57 1.97
N ARG A 116 -4.74 11.69 1.91
CA ARG A 116 -3.40 11.99 1.38
C ARG A 116 -3.11 11.18 0.12
N LEU A 117 -2.11 11.61 -0.65
CA LEU A 117 -1.61 10.89 -1.84
C LEU A 117 -2.74 10.59 -2.83
N GLU A 118 -2.99 9.32 -3.19
CA GLU A 118 -4.09 8.96 -4.11
C GLU A 118 -5.45 9.39 -3.57
N GLY A 119 -5.63 9.37 -2.26
CA GLY A 119 -6.87 9.75 -1.60
C GLY A 119 -7.23 11.23 -1.78
N ALA A 120 -6.22 12.10 -1.89
CA ALA A 120 -6.43 13.50 -2.23
C ALA A 120 -6.91 13.68 -3.68
N ALA A 121 -6.47 12.82 -4.59
CA ALA A 121 -6.88 12.83 -6.00
C ALA A 121 -8.24 12.13 -6.22
N ARG A 122 -8.62 11.21 -5.34
CA ARG A 122 -9.85 10.40 -5.44
C ARG A 122 -10.62 10.41 -4.10
N PRO A 123 -11.26 11.54 -3.73
CA PRO A 123 -11.98 11.65 -2.47
C PRO A 123 -13.04 10.54 -2.31
N GLY A 124 -13.08 9.91 -1.13
CA GLY A 124 -14.01 8.81 -0.82
C GLY A 124 -13.66 7.44 -1.41
N HIS A 125 -12.67 7.35 -2.32
CA HIS A 125 -12.26 6.08 -2.93
C HIS A 125 -11.87 5.04 -1.88
N PHE A 126 -11.04 5.43 -0.91
CA PHE A 126 -10.55 4.51 0.11
C PHE A 126 -11.59 4.11 1.15
N ASP A 127 -12.60 4.94 1.42
CA ASP A 127 -13.73 4.58 2.29
C ASP A 127 -14.57 3.49 1.61
N GLY A 128 -14.85 3.64 0.32
CA GLY A 128 -15.51 2.62 -0.49
C GLY A 128 -14.70 1.33 -0.60
N MET A 129 -13.38 1.44 -0.77
CA MET A 129 -12.46 0.30 -0.82
C MET A 129 -12.39 -0.45 0.52
N LEU A 130 -12.19 0.25 1.64
CA LEU A 130 -12.11 -0.40 2.96
C LEU A 130 -13.45 -1.03 3.34
N THR A 131 -14.56 -0.38 3.01
CA THR A 131 -15.89 -0.93 3.23
C THR A 131 -16.05 -2.27 2.50
N VAL A 132 -15.75 -2.35 1.20
CA VAL A 132 -15.88 -3.61 0.47
C VAL A 132 -14.90 -4.68 0.97
N VAL A 133 -13.66 -4.31 1.28
CA VAL A 133 -12.66 -5.26 1.80
C VAL A 133 -13.16 -5.85 3.11
N ALA A 134 -13.64 -5.02 4.04
CA ALA A 134 -14.21 -5.53 5.28
C ALA A 134 -15.39 -6.46 5.02
N LYS A 135 -16.35 -6.09 4.16
CA LYS A 135 -17.48 -6.98 3.82
C LYS A 135 -17.00 -8.32 3.26
N LEU A 136 -16.09 -8.31 2.28
CA LEU A 136 -15.58 -9.54 1.69
C LEU A 136 -14.77 -10.38 2.69
N LEU A 137 -14.04 -9.77 3.63
CA LEU A 137 -13.36 -10.52 4.70
C LEU A 137 -14.37 -11.25 5.59
N HIS A 138 -15.50 -10.61 5.90
CA HIS A 138 -16.58 -11.23 6.68
C HIS A 138 -17.34 -12.32 5.89
N LEU A 139 -17.59 -12.10 4.61
CA LEU A 139 -18.28 -13.06 3.74
C LEU A 139 -17.39 -14.26 3.41
N THR A 140 -16.09 -14.07 3.22
CA THR A 140 -15.18 -15.17 2.85
C THR A 140 -14.57 -15.89 4.06
N ARG A 141 -14.50 -15.24 5.23
CA ARG A 141 -13.94 -15.78 6.48
C ARG A 141 -12.54 -16.42 6.29
N PRO A 142 -11.58 -15.71 5.69
CA PRO A 142 -10.26 -16.26 5.43
C PRO A 142 -9.39 -16.25 6.69
N ASP A 143 -8.38 -17.11 6.70
CA ASP A 143 -7.28 -17.04 7.67
C ASP A 143 -6.17 -16.07 7.19
N VAL A 144 -6.05 -15.91 5.87
CA VAL A 144 -5.06 -15.02 5.22
C VAL A 144 -5.61 -14.42 3.94
N ALA A 145 -5.32 -13.14 3.69
CA ALA A 145 -5.74 -12.40 2.52
C ALA A 145 -4.55 -11.78 1.77
N PHE A 146 -4.54 -11.93 0.44
CA PHE A 146 -3.44 -11.52 -0.42
C PHE A 146 -3.79 -10.32 -1.29
N TYR A 147 -2.88 -9.35 -1.33
CA TYR A 147 -3.01 -8.13 -2.12
C TYR A 147 -1.70 -7.82 -2.85
N GLY A 148 -1.80 -7.25 -4.05
CA GLY A 148 -0.62 -6.80 -4.81
C GLY A 148 -0.01 -5.55 -4.20
N GLN A 149 1.33 -5.48 -4.17
CA GLN A 149 2.07 -4.29 -3.72
C GLN A 149 1.99 -3.11 -4.70
N LYS A 150 1.44 -3.33 -5.91
CA LYS A 150 1.24 -2.28 -6.92
C LYS A 150 0.45 -1.10 -6.34
N ASP A 151 -0.59 -1.41 -5.58
CA ASP A 151 -1.48 -0.45 -4.93
C ASP A 151 -1.04 -0.26 -3.45
N ALA A 152 0.16 0.31 -3.26
CA ALA A 152 0.83 0.35 -1.95
C ALA A 152 0.03 1.09 -0.86
N GLN A 153 -0.65 2.19 -1.21
CA GLN A 153 -1.49 2.93 -0.26
C GLN A 153 -2.72 2.12 0.16
N GLN A 154 -3.36 1.42 -0.79
CA GLN A 154 -4.44 0.50 -0.50
C GLN A 154 -4.00 -0.59 0.49
N LEU A 155 -2.87 -1.26 0.23
CA LEU A 155 -2.34 -2.28 1.13
C LEU A 155 -2.03 -1.74 2.53
N ALA A 156 -1.46 -0.53 2.64
CA ALA A 156 -1.19 0.10 3.92
C ALA A 156 -2.48 0.39 4.70
N LEU A 157 -3.52 0.89 4.02
CA LEU A 157 -4.83 1.14 4.60
C LEU A 157 -5.53 -0.15 5.06
N ILE A 158 -5.50 -1.21 4.26
CA ILE A 158 -6.09 -2.51 4.62
C ILE A 158 -5.40 -3.09 5.87
N ARG A 159 -4.06 -3.04 5.92
CA ARG A 159 -3.31 -3.47 7.12
C ARG A 159 -3.66 -2.64 8.34
N ARG A 160 -3.81 -1.33 8.17
CA ARG A 160 -4.20 -0.43 9.26
C ARG A 160 -5.62 -0.75 9.76
N MET A 161 -6.58 -0.90 8.85
CA MET A 161 -7.95 -1.30 9.18
C MET A 161 -7.98 -2.63 9.93
N ALA A 162 -7.25 -3.64 9.44
CA ALA A 162 -7.20 -4.95 10.08
C ALA A 162 -6.65 -4.88 11.50
N GLY A 163 -5.57 -4.10 11.72
CA GLY A 163 -5.00 -3.88 13.05
C GLY A 163 -5.89 -3.08 13.99
N ASP A 164 -6.46 -1.96 13.52
CA ASP A 164 -7.25 -1.05 14.35
C ASP A 164 -8.60 -1.64 14.78
N LEU A 165 -9.20 -2.46 13.90
CA LEU A 165 -10.50 -3.08 14.13
C LEU A 165 -10.39 -4.55 14.55
N ASN A 166 -9.19 -5.04 14.86
CA ASN A 166 -8.91 -6.39 15.34
C ASN A 166 -9.44 -7.50 14.43
N PHE A 167 -9.27 -7.36 13.11
CA PHE A 167 -9.57 -8.45 12.19
C PHE A 167 -8.62 -9.61 12.45
N GLY A 168 -9.17 -10.81 12.66
CA GLY A 168 -8.40 -12.04 12.82
C GLY A 168 -7.82 -12.61 11.52
N VAL A 169 -7.43 -11.75 10.57
CA VAL A 169 -6.97 -12.14 9.22
C VAL A 169 -5.56 -11.61 8.98
N GLU A 170 -4.66 -12.49 8.53
CA GLU A 170 -3.32 -12.11 8.10
C GLU A 170 -3.36 -11.39 6.74
N ILE A 171 -2.78 -10.19 6.63
CA ILE A 171 -2.76 -9.40 5.39
C ILE A 171 -1.38 -9.45 4.71
N VAL A 172 -1.28 -10.25 3.65
CA VAL A 172 -0.03 -10.51 2.91
C VAL A 172 0.04 -9.66 1.64
N GLY A 173 1.18 -8.97 1.47
CA GLY A 173 1.48 -8.18 0.29
C GLY A 173 2.41 -8.93 -0.66
N VAL A 174 2.02 -9.09 -1.92
CA VAL A 174 2.80 -9.81 -2.94
C VAL A 174 3.48 -8.83 -3.89
N PRO A 175 4.78 -9.01 -4.23
CA PRO A 175 5.49 -8.13 -5.14
C PRO A 175 4.77 -7.87 -6.46
N THR A 176 4.94 -6.66 -6.99
CA THR A 176 4.30 -6.25 -8.25
C THR A 176 4.90 -7.04 -9.41
N VAL A 177 4.06 -7.75 -10.16
CA VAL A 177 4.44 -8.38 -11.43
C VAL A 177 4.46 -7.34 -12.55
N ARG A 178 5.45 -7.43 -13.41
CA ARG A 178 5.70 -6.47 -14.49
C ARG A 178 5.85 -7.20 -15.83
N GLU A 179 5.55 -6.49 -16.91
CA GLU A 179 5.94 -6.87 -18.27
C GLU A 179 7.46 -6.85 -18.41
N GLU A 180 8.00 -7.47 -19.46
CA GLU A 180 9.44 -7.55 -19.72
C GLU A 180 10.10 -6.17 -19.83
N ASP A 181 9.37 -5.17 -20.32
CA ASP A 181 9.84 -3.78 -20.41
C ASP A 181 9.81 -3.03 -19.06
N GLY A 182 9.25 -3.66 -18.03
CA GLY A 182 9.16 -3.14 -16.67
C GLY A 182 7.85 -2.43 -16.34
N LEU A 183 6.87 -2.35 -17.25
CA LEU A 183 5.55 -1.81 -16.94
C LEU A 183 4.81 -2.71 -15.94
N ALA A 184 4.19 -2.14 -14.90
CA ALA A 184 3.38 -2.92 -13.97
C ALA A 184 2.12 -3.47 -14.66
N LEU A 185 1.84 -4.76 -14.47
CA LEU A 185 0.63 -5.38 -15.01
C LEU A 185 -0.61 -4.80 -14.33
N SER A 186 -1.60 -4.43 -15.15
CA SER A 186 -2.86 -3.87 -14.69
C SER A 186 -3.97 -4.14 -15.71
N SER A 187 -5.17 -4.47 -15.24
CA SER A 187 -6.37 -4.62 -16.08
C SER A 187 -6.66 -3.35 -16.90
N ARG A 188 -6.26 -2.18 -16.38
CA ARG A 188 -6.40 -0.87 -17.03
C ARG A 188 -5.42 -0.63 -18.18
N ASN A 189 -4.34 -1.41 -18.32
CA ASN A 189 -3.38 -1.22 -19.42
C ASN A 189 -4.04 -1.39 -20.79
N ARG A 190 -5.15 -2.13 -20.87
CA ARG A 190 -5.96 -2.29 -22.09
C ARG A 190 -6.53 -1.00 -22.66
N TYR A 191 -6.63 0.05 -21.84
CA TYR A 191 -7.17 1.35 -22.26
C TYR A 191 -6.10 2.30 -22.79
N LEU A 192 -4.82 1.97 -22.61
CA LEU A 192 -3.73 2.85 -23.04
C LEU A 192 -3.57 2.78 -24.56
N SER A 193 -3.62 3.94 -25.20
CA SER A 193 -3.10 4.10 -26.55
C SER A 193 -1.58 3.81 -26.59
N PRO A 194 -0.99 3.57 -27.77
CA PRO A 194 0.45 3.38 -27.89
C PRO A 194 1.28 4.53 -27.31
N GLN A 195 0.76 5.77 -27.35
CA GLN A 195 1.43 6.94 -26.80
C GLN A 195 1.35 7.01 -25.27
N GLU A 196 0.17 6.72 -24.70
CA GLU A 196 0.00 6.65 -23.25
C GLU A 196 0.81 5.50 -22.64
N ARG A 197 0.91 4.35 -23.34
CA ARG A 197 1.75 3.23 -22.91
C ARG A 197 3.22 3.63 -22.80
N ARG A 198 3.77 4.39 -23.76
CA ARG A 198 5.15 4.90 -23.66
C ARG A 198 5.34 5.82 -22.46
N THR A 199 4.34 6.64 -22.16
CA THR A 199 4.37 7.54 -21.00
C THR A 199 4.32 6.75 -19.68
N ALA A 200 3.47 5.74 -19.58
CA ALA A 200 3.39 4.85 -18.42
C ALA A 200 4.71 4.09 -18.19
N LEU A 201 5.38 3.67 -19.27
CA LEU A 201 6.68 3.04 -19.21
C LEU A 201 7.77 3.99 -18.69
N ALA A 202 7.79 5.24 -19.17
CA ALA A 202 8.73 6.26 -18.71
C ALA A 202 8.57 6.55 -17.20
N LEU A 203 7.33 6.59 -16.70
CA LEU A 203 7.06 6.70 -15.26
C LEU A 203 7.65 5.51 -14.48
N SER A 204 7.47 4.29 -15.00
CA SER A 204 8.04 3.08 -14.39
C SER A 204 9.58 3.15 -14.29
N HIS A 205 10.25 3.56 -15.37
CA HIS A 205 11.71 3.71 -15.39
C HIS A 205 12.19 4.82 -14.45
N ALA A 206 11.46 5.94 -14.36
CA ALA A 206 11.78 7.02 -13.43
C ALA A 206 11.72 6.56 -11.96
N LEU A 207 10.72 5.73 -11.61
CA LEU A 207 10.61 5.14 -10.27
C LEU A 207 11.79 4.21 -9.94
N PHE A 208 12.24 3.40 -10.90
CA PHE A 208 13.43 2.56 -10.72
C PHE A 208 14.71 3.39 -10.54
N ALA A 209 14.93 4.39 -11.39
CA ALA A 209 16.07 5.29 -11.28
C ALA A 209 16.09 6.02 -9.92
N GLY A 210 14.92 6.47 -9.44
CA GLY A 210 14.75 7.06 -8.11
C GLY A 210 15.12 6.10 -6.97
N ARG A 211 14.63 4.86 -7.02
CA ARG A 211 14.97 3.80 -6.05
C ARG A 211 16.47 3.54 -6.00
N ASP A 212 17.10 3.35 -7.16
CA ASP A 212 18.51 2.99 -7.25
C ASP A 212 19.39 4.13 -6.74
N ARG A 213 19.03 5.39 -7.05
CA ARG A 213 19.71 6.57 -6.51
C ARG A 213 19.57 6.66 -5.00
N HIS A 214 18.37 6.43 -4.46
CA HIS A 214 18.15 6.42 -3.02
C HIS A 214 18.99 5.33 -2.32
N ALA A 215 19.01 4.12 -2.85
CA ALA A 215 19.83 3.03 -2.31
C ALA A 215 21.32 3.37 -2.30
N ALA A 216 21.82 3.98 -3.38
CA ALA A 216 23.21 4.45 -3.45
C ALA A 216 23.50 5.55 -2.42
N GLN A 217 22.56 6.48 -2.20
CA GLN A 217 22.68 7.52 -1.18
C GLN A 217 22.70 6.95 0.24
N GLU A 218 21.86 5.97 0.55
CA GLU A 218 21.84 5.31 1.86
C GLU A 218 23.12 4.51 2.09
N ALA A 219 23.63 3.80 1.09
CA ALA A 219 24.92 3.11 1.18
C ALA A 219 26.09 4.09 1.44
N LEU A 220 26.07 5.25 0.76
CA LEU A 220 27.06 6.31 1.00
C LEU A 220 26.96 6.88 2.43
N ARG A 221 25.74 7.13 2.91
CA ARG A 221 25.48 7.62 4.27
C ARG A 221 25.92 6.61 5.34
N ALA A 222 25.66 5.33 5.13
CA ALA A 222 26.10 4.26 6.02
C ALA A 222 27.64 4.23 6.11
N ARG A 223 28.33 4.23 4.96
CA ARG A 223 29.79 4.29 4.90
C ARG A 223 30.35 5.55 5.58
N ALA A 224 29.72 6.70 5.38
CA ALA A 224 30.15 7.95 6.01
C ALA A 224 30.04 7.93 7.55
N ARG A 225 29.15 7.10 8.12
CA ARG A 225 29.04 6.89 9.57
C ARG A 225 30.07 5.90 10.12
N GLU A 226 30.52 4.96 9.29
CA GLU A 226 31.52 3.95 9.66
C GLU A 226 32.96 4.47 9.55
N VAL A 227 33.21 5.48 8.72
CA VAL A 227 34.49 6.18 8.71
C VAL A 227 34.61 6.95 10.04
N PRO A 228 35.58 6.61 10.92
CA PRO A 228 35.83 7.42 12.10
C PRO A 228 36.10 8.84 11.62
N ALA A 229 35.48 9.83 12.27
CA ALA A 229 35.81 11.22 12.01
C ALA A 229 37.30 11.41 12.29
N THR A 230 38.13 11.32 11.25
CA THR A 230 39.49 11.81 11.29
C THR A 230 39.34 13.30 11.46
N HIS A 231 39.33 13.74 12.72
CA HIS A 231 39.69 15.10 13.09
C HIS A 231 41.18 15.33 12.81
N ALA A 232 41.67 14.89 11.65
CA ALA A 232 42.72 15.62 10.98
C ALA A 232 42.03 16.91 10.53
N ARG A 233 42.00 17.90 11.43
CA ARG A 233 41.87 19.29 11.02
C ARG A 233 42.77 19.41 9.81
N ALA A 234 42.19 19.63 8.62
CA ALA A 234 42.98 20.15 7.52
C ALA A 234 43.58 21.43 8.09
N ALA A 235 44.84 21.37 8.48
CA ALA A 235 45.56 22.55 8.90
C ALA A 235 45.38 23.51 7.72
N PRO A 236 44.84 24.71 7.93
CA PRO A 236 44.81 25.67 6.86
C PRO A 236 46.27 25.77 6.39
N VAL A 237 46.48 25.59 5.09
CA VAL A 237 47.76 25.95 4.46
C VAL A 237 47.88 27.46 4.62
N CYS A 238 48.33 27.87 5.80
CA CYS A 238 48.60 29.24 6.16
C CYS A 238 50.12 29.37 6.10
N CYS A 239 50.63 29.39 4.87
CA CYS A 239 51.94 29.96 4.60
C CYS A 239 51.69 31.14 3.64
N PRO A 240 51.50 32.36 4.13
CA PRO A 240 51.70 33.52 3.30
C PRO A 240 53.22 33.74 3.14
N PRO A 241 53.70 34.16 1.95
CA PRO A 241 55.09 34.56 1.79
C PRO A 241 55.39 35.75 2.72
N ARG A 242 56.48 35.63 3.48
CA ARG A 242 56.96 36.59 4.47
C ARG A 242 57.33 37.93 3.79
N PRO A 243 56.69 39.07 4.12
CA PRO A 243 57.22 40.37 3.75
C PRO A 243 58.24 40.81 4.81
N LEU A 244 59.39 41.30 4.35
CA LEU A 244 60.39 41.96 5.18
C LEU A 244 59.85 43.30 5.70
N GLY A 245 59.80 43.43 7.04
CA GLY A 245 59.87 44.70 7.76
C GLY A 245 58.57 45.47 8.00
N ALA A 246 58.10 45.49 9.27
CA ALA A 246 57.57 46.67 9.99
C ALA A 246 56.97 46.24 11.36
N PRO A 247 56.94 47.12 12.38
CA PRO A 247 56.90 46.72 13.79
C PRO A 247 55.49 46.52 14.37
N ARG A 248 55.48 45.82 15.52
CA ARG A 248 54.35 45.33 16.32
C ARG A 248 53.40 46.44 16.80
N ALA A 249 52.10 46.14 16.76
CA ALA A 249 51.07 46.80 17.57
C ALA A 249 50.30 45.73 18.37
N ASP A 250 50.34 45.85 19.70
CA ASP A 250 49.58 45.06 20.66
C ASP A 250 48.09 45.42 20.61
N ILE A 251 47.21 44.42 20.49
CA ILE A 251 45.80 44.56 20.87
C ILE A 251 45.38 43.33 21.68
N ARG A 252 44.96 43.62 22.92
CA ARG A 252 44.53 42.69 23.97
C ARG A 252 43.23 41.97 23.61
N THR A 253 43.15 40.71 24.03
CA THR A 253 41.97 39.86 24.02
C THR A 253 40.98 40.24 25.14
N SER A 254 39.68 40.19 24.85
CA SER A 254 38.63 40.08 25.88
C SER A 254 37.56 39.08 25.43
N HIS A 255 37.47 37.99 26.18
CA HIS A 255 36.44 36.96 26.11
C HIS A 255 35.07 37.50 26.56
N THR A 256 33.99 37.11 25.85
CA THR A 256 32.66 36.91 26.46
C THR A 256 31.83 35.92 25.62
N ARG A 257 31.47 34.78 26.22
CA ARG A 257 30.41 33.85 25.80
C ARG A 257 29.04 34.36 26.30
N PRO A 258 27.92 34.13 25.59
CA PRO A 258 26.59 34.14 26.21
C PRO A 258 26.01 32.71 26.41
N PRO A 259 25.09 32.50 27.38
CA PRO A 259 24.64 31.17 27.82
C PRO A 259 23.31 30.71 27.18
N GLN A 260 23.11 29.39 27.20
CA GLN A 260 21.87 28.68 26.85
C GLN A 260 20.76 28.92 27.88
N ARG A 261 19.49 28.96 27.43
CA ARG A 261 18.30 28.91 28.29
C ARG A 261 17.41 27.72 27.92
N ASP A 262 17.31 26.82 28.90
CA ASP A 262 16.29 25.80 29.05
C ASP A 262 15.01 26.44 29.63
N VAL A 263 13.83 26.13 29.06
CA VAL A 263 12.55 26.36 29.75
C VAL A 263 11.61 25.19 29.48
N ASN A 264 11.53 24.31 30.46
CA ASN A 264 10.47 23.33 30.65
C ASN A 264 9.45 23.96 31.63
N ARG A 265 8.19 24.13 31.22
CA ARG A 265 7.09 24.40 32.16
C ARG A 265 5.79 23.72 31.73
N ARG A 266 5.41 22.72 32.53
CA ARG A 266 4.08 22.11 32.65
C ARG A 266 3.04 23.19 33.00
N LEU A 267 1.78 22.98 32.58
CA LEU A 267 0.55 23.19 33.36
C LEU A 267 -0.69 22.74 32.57
N LYS A 268 -1.34 21.66 33.05
CA LYS A 268 -2.79 21.39 33.02
C LYS A 268 -3.29 21.62 34.47
N PRO A 269 -4.59 21.80 34.82
CA PRO A 269 -5.77 21.17 34.18
C PRO A 269 -7.13 21.95 34.17
N ALA A 270 -8.12 21.30 33.53
CA ALA A 270 -9.57 21.21 33.81
C ALA A 270 -10.49 22.45 33.80
N ALA A 271 -11.58 22.34 33.01
CA ALA A 271 -12.96 22.58 33.48
C ALA A 271 -13.99 22.14 32.42
N SER A 272 -14.82 21.17 32.80
CA SER A 272 -16.10 20.81 32.15
C SER A 272 -17.21 21.72 32.67
N PRO A 273 -18.26 21.99 31.88
CA PRO A 273 -19.57 22.19 32.50
C PRO A 273 -20.72 21.51 31.74
N THR A 274 -21.41 20.62 32.43
CA THR A 274 -22.88 20.42 32.39
C THR A 274 -23.35 20.66 33.84
N PRO A 275 -24.58 21.15 34.13
CA PRO A 275 -25.83 20.44 33.78
C PRO A 275 -27.13 21.30 33.67
N ARG A 276 -28.26 20.56 33.55
CA ARG A 276 -29.70 20.89 33.75
C ARG A 276 -30.49 21.15 32.45
N HIS A 277 -31.64 20.53 32.17
CA HIS A 277 -32.61 19.72 32.93
C HIS A 277 -33.12 18.56 32.08
#